data_AF-A0A2A4WNW3-F1
#
_entry.id   AF-A0A2A4WNW3-F1
#
_cell.length_a   1.000
_cell.length_b   1.000
_cell.length_c   1.000
_cell.angle_alpha   90.00
_cell.angle_beta   90.00
_cell.angle_gamma   90.00
#
_symmetry.space_group_name_H-M   'P 1'
#
loop_
_entity.id
_entity.type
_entity.pdbx_description
1 polymer ?
#
loop_
_entity_poly.entity_id
_entity_poly.type
_entity_poly.pdbx_seq_one_letter_code
_entity_poly.pdbx_strand_id
1 'polypeptide(L)'
;MKLSEAKALLTALGLPKAQCNDRSGWVFLALANIKPSDNWNTATAPLLPTVNIMGFIRNEYGMDYKPNSRETIRRQTLHQFEQARIVDRNRDDPARPTNSKDNNYSLNYPILDILAVYPNGNWEEKVQDYKGTVTELTAQYERQLELQKIPITLPNGDTIKLSPGKHNQLHADIVHEFCSRFVGAGGRLLYIGDTASSRNEGGKLM
;
A
#
# COMPACT_ATOMS: atom_id res chain seq x y z
N MET A 1 13.48 -17.23 -16.73
CA MET A 1 12.12 -17.36 -17.31
C MET A 1 11.11 -16.58 -16.47
N LYS A 2 10.87 -16.96 -15.20
CA LYS A 2 9.91 -16.28 -14.29
C LYS A 2 10.06 -14.76 -14.19
N LEU A 3 11.28 -14.23 -14.14
CA LEU A 3 11.49 -12.78 -14.10
C LEU A 3 10.94 -12.08 -15.35
N SER A 4 11.22 -12.63 -16.53
CA SER A 4 10.78 -12.07 -17.80
C SER A 4 9.25 -12.12 -17.90
N GLU A 5 8.64 -13.21 -17.47
CA GLU A 5 7.19 -13.37 -17.38
C GLU A 5 6.56 -12.37 -16.40
N ALA A 6 7.13 -12.21 -15.20
CA ALA A 6 6.68 -11.22 -14.23
C ALA A 6 6.75 -9.80 -14.82
N LYS A 7 7.83 -9.43 -15.51
CA LYS A 7 7.97 -8.12 -16.17
C LYS A 7 6.95 -7.94 -17.31
N ALA A 8 6.64 -9.01 -18.05
CA ALA A 8 5.61 -8.99 -19.08
C ALA A 8 4.22 -8.77 -18.47
N LEU A 9 3.89 -9.47 -17.39
CA LEU A 9 2.65 -9.28 -16.62
C LEU A 9 2.52 -7.85 -16.09
N LEU A 10 3.57 -7.31 -15.45
CA LEU A 10 3.57 -5.92 -14.95
C LEU A 10 3.34 -4.92 -16.10
N THR A 11 3.96 -5.15 -17.25
CA THR A 11 3.74 -4.33 -18.45
C THR A 11 2.29 -4.45 -18.96
N ALA A 12 1.76 -5.67 -19.03
CA ALA A 12 0.39 -5.93 -19.45
C ALA A 12 -0.63 -5.29 -18.51
N LEU A 13 -0.36 -5.27 -17.20
CA LEU A 13 -1.16 -4.58 -16.17
C LEU A 13 -1.09 -3.05 -16.28
N GLY A 14 -0.25 -2.50 -17.17
CA GLY A 14 -0.20 -1.07 -17.47
C GLY A 14 0.77 -0.28 -16.59
N LEU A 15 1.73 -0.94 -15.94
CA LEU A 15 2.72 -0.23 -15.12
C LEU A 15 3.71 0.56 -15.98
N PRO A 16 4.18 1.73 -15.48
CA PRO A 16 5.22 2.48 -16.15
C PRO A 16 6.51 1.66 -16.26
N LYS A 17 7.33 1.95 -17.27
CA LYS A 17 8.60 1.23 -17.54
C LYS A 17 9.52 1.15 -16.32
N ALA A 18 9.51 2.15 -15.44
CA ALA A 18 10.28 2.18 -14.20
C ALA A 18 9.86 1.08 -13.19
N GLN A 19 8.62 0.60 -13.27
CA GLN A 19 8.04 -0.45 -12.45
C GLN A 19 7.99 -1.81 -13.18
N CYS A 20 8.63 -1.92 -14.35
CA CYS A 20 8.80 -3.17 -15.09
C CYS A 20 10.28 -3.62 -15.14
N ASN A 21 11.11 -3.11 -14.22
CA ASN A 21 12.51 -3.52 -14.05
C ASN A 21 12.63 -4.81 -13.21
N ASP A 22 13.86 -5.33 -13.11
CA ASP A 22 14.11 -6.61 -12.44
C ASP A 22 13.69 -6.59 -10.97
N ARG A 23 13.97 -5.50 -10.24
CA ARG A 23 13.51 -5.32 -8.86
C ARG A 23 12.01 -5.49 -8.73
N SER A 24 11.25 -4.89 -9.65
CA SER A 24 9.79 -4.94 -9.63
C SER A 24 9.27 -6.34 -9.94
N GLY A 25 9.90 -7.04 -10.90
CA GLY A 25 9.63 -8.45 -11.17
C GLY A 25 9.92 -9.36 -9.98
N TRP A 26 11.04 -9.17 -9.28
CA TRP A 26 11.37 -9.92 -8.08
C TRP A 26 10.39 -9.70 -6.93
N VAL A 27 9.99 -8.45 -6.72
CA VAL A 27 8.98 -8.11 -5.71
C VAL A 27 7.63 -8.74 -6.06
N PHE A 28 7.23 -8.71 -7.33
CA PHE A 28 5.99 -9.36 -7.78
C PHE A 28 6.01 -10.87 -7.53
N LEU A 29 7.11 -11.56 -7.88
CA LEU A 29 7.27 -13.00 -7.63
C LEU A 29 7.22 -13.35 -6.14
N ALA A 30 7.84 -12.53 -5.29
CA ALA A 30 7.77 -12.71 -3.84
C ALA A 30 6.34 -12.56 -3.30
N LEU A 31 5.62 -11.54 -3.76
CA LEU A 31 4.23 -11.31 -3.36
C LEU A 31 3.25 -12.34 -3.93
N ALA A 32 3.60 -13.01 -5.03
CA ALA A 32 2.89 -14.16 -5.58
C ALA A 32 3.31 -15.50 -4.94
N ASN A 33 4.39 -15.50 -4.14
CA ASN A 33 5.04 -16.70 -3.61
C ASN A 33 5.38 -17.74 -4.70
N ILE A 34 5.86 -17.28 -5.85
CA ILE A 34 6.23 -18.14 -6.99
C ILE A 34 7.74 -18.32 -6.99
N LYS A 35 8.21 -19.58 -6.93
CA LYS A 35 9.62 -19.96 -7.04
C LYS A 35 9.98 -20.32 -8.49
N PRO A 36 11.28 -20.51 -8.82
CA PRO A 36 11.71 -20.81 -10.19
C PRO A 36 11.01 -22.01 -10.85
N SER A 37 10.70 -23.05 -10.08
CA SER A 37 10.07 -24.29 -10.55
C SER A 37 8.54 -24.29 -10.51
N ASP A 38 7.94 -23.27 -9.92
CA ASP A 38 6.50 -23.28 -9.65
C ASP A 38 5.67 -22.91 -10.88
N ASN A 39 4.43 -23.38 -10.90
CA ASN A 39 3.44 -22.94 -11.89
C ASN A 39 2.73 -21.69 -11.39
N TRP A 40 2.32 -20.80 -12.31
CA TRP A 40 1.65 -19.55 -11.90
C TRP A 40 0.30 -19.79 -11.22
N ASN A 41 -0.35 -20.92 -11.51
CA ASN A 41 -1.59 -21.32 -10.85
C ASN A 41 -1.43 -21.73 -9.37
N THR A 42 -0.21 -21.88 -8.86
CA THR A 42 0.05 -22.08 -7.43
C THR A 42 0.31 -20.77 -6.71
N ALA A 43 0.15 -19.62 -7.38
CA ALA A 43 0.36 -18.32 -6.78
C ALA A 43 -0.55 -18.14 -5.55
N THR A 44 0.03 -17.55 -4.51
CA THR A 44 -0.70 -17.17 -3.30
C THR A 44 -0.47 -15.70 -3.02
N ALA A 45 -1.23 -15.13 -2.09
CA ALA A 45 -1.08 -13.75 -1.66
C ALA A 45 -0.72 -13.69 -0.16
N PRO A 46 0.53 -14.05 0.22
CA PRO A 46 1.00 -13.89 1.59
C PRO A 46 1.03 -12.41 2.01
N LEU A 47 0.99 -12.17 3.32
CA LEU A 47 1.18 -10.84 3.91
C LEU A 47 2.68 -10.67 4.20
N LEU A 48 3.40 -9.97 3.34
CA LEU A 48 4.85 -9.85 3.45
C LEU A 48 5.30 -8.45 3.88
N PRO A 49 5.98 -8.31 5.03
CA PRO A 49 6.84 -7.17 5.30
C PRO A 49 7.94 -7.04 4.25
N THR A 50 8.42 -5.82 3.98
CA THR A 50 9.48 -5.58 2.97
C THR A 50 10.74 -6.41 3.21
N VAL A 51 11.08 -6.68 4.47
CA VAL A 51 12.23 -7.53 4.84
C VAL A 51 12.03 -8.98 4.40
N ASN A 52 10.81 -9.50 4.46
CA ASN A 52 10.49 -10.86 4.02
C ASN A 52 10.48 -10.95 2.50
N ILE A 53 10.03 -9.90 1.81
CA ILE A 53 10.16 -9.78 0.35
C ILE A 53 11.64 -9.86 -0.05
N MET A 54 12.51 -9.09 0.59
CA MET A 54 13.96 -9.15 0.33
C MET A 54 14.55 -10.53 0.64
N GLY A 55 14.10 -11.17 1.72
CA GLY A 55 14.51 -12.52 2.10
C GLY A 55 14.12 -13.57 1.05
N PHE A 56 12.88 -13.53 0.56
CA PHE A 56 12.41 -14.41 -0.51
C PHE A 56 13.26 -14.25 -1.78
N ILE A 57 13.48 -13.00 -2.21
CA ILE A 57 14.26 -12.70 -3.41
C ILE A 57 15.70 -13.22 -3.29
N ARG A 58 16.31 -13.09 -2.10
CA ARG A 58 17.64 -13.65 -1.82
C ARG A 58 17.63 -15.18 -1.87
N ASN A 59 16.71 -15.81 -1.16
CA ASN A 59 16.74 -17.25 -0.91
C ASN A 59 16.30 -18.07 -2.13
N GLU A 60 15.29 -17.61 -2.86
CA GLU A 60 14.70 -18.36 -3.97
C GLU A 60 15.29 -17.99 -5.33
N TYR A 61 15.84 -16.76 -5.45
CA TYR A 61 16.36 -16.23 -6.72
C TYR A 61 17.83 -15.79 -6.66
N GLY A 62 18.50 -15.90 -5.50
CA GLY A 62 19.92 -15.57 -5.35
C GLY A 62 20.24 -14.07 -5.42
N MET A 63 19.23 -13.20 -5.45
CA MET A 63 19.42 -11.77 -5.62
C MET A 63 19.47 -11.05 -4.28
N ASP A 64 20.68 -10.70 -3.82
CA ASP A 64 20.89 -10.09 -2.51
C ASP A 64 20.76 -8.55 -2.52
N TYR A 65 19.57 -8.05 -2.21
CA TYR A 65 19.38 -6.64 -1.91
C TYR A 65 19.91 -6.29 -0.52
N LYS A 66 20.85 -5.34 -0.46
CA LYS A 66 21.41 -4.84 0.80
C LYS A 66 20.34 -4.11 1.64
N PRO A 67 20.47 -4.07 2.99
CA PRO A 67 19.46 -3.48 3.87
C PRO A 67 19.04 -2.04 3.52
N ASN A 68 19.96 -1.22 3.00
CA ASN A 68 19.68 0.15 2.53
C ASN A 68 18.73 0.20 1.33
N SER A 69 18.56 -0.89 0.58
CA SER A 69 17.63 -0.99 -0.56
C SER A 69 16.18 -1.18 -0.12
N ARG A 70 15.92 -1.43 1.17
CA ARG A 70 14.56 -1.59 1.72
C ARG A 70 13.68 -0.39 1.35
N GLU A 71 14.21 0.82 1.52
CA GLU A 71 13.44 2.03 1.25
C GLU A 71 13.22 2.23 -0.26
N THR A 72 14.16 1.81 -1.09
CA THR A 72 14.01 1.78 -2.54
C THR A 72 12.89 0.84 -2.97
N ILE A 73 12.85 -0.40 -2.45
CA ILE A 73 11.76 -1.35 -2.73
C ILE A 73 10.42 -0.77 -2.28
N ARG A 74 10.37 -0.17 -1.09
CA ARG A 74 9.15 0.42 -0.54
C ARG A 74 8.64 1.59 -1.37
N ARG A 75 9.50 2.59 -1.66
CA ARG A 75 9.10 3.84 -2.33
C ARG A 75 9.02 3.75 -3.84
N GLN A 76 9.82 2.91 -4.48
CA GLN A 76 9.96 2.87 -5.94
C GLN A 76 9.37 1.61 -6.60
N THR A 77 8.83 0.69 -5.80
CA THR A 77 8.09 -0.47 -6.31
C THR A 77 6.77 -0.67 -5.57
N LEU A 78 6.79 -0.95 -4.26
CA LEU A 78 5.56 -1.30 -3.53
C LEU A 78 4.54 -0.15 -3.49
N HIS A 79 5.01 1.08 -3.31
CA HIS A 79 4.12 2.25 -3.35
C HIS A 79 3.45 2.44 -4.71
N GLN A 80 4.16 2.20 -5.82
CA GLN A 80 3.58 2.29 -7.16
C GLN A 80 2.66 1.10 -7.45
N PHE A 81 2.96 -0.08 -6.92
CA PHE A 81 2.05 -1.22 -7.00
C PHE A 81 0.75 -0.93 -6.24
N GLU A 82 0.83 -0.26 -5.09
CA GLU A 82 -0.34 0.16 -4.30
C GLU A 82 -1.18 1.18 -5.09
N GLN A 83 -0.53 2.18 -5.70
CA GLN A 83 -1.20 3.17 -6.57
C GLN A 83 -1.85 2.53 -7.80
N ALA A 84 -1.22 1.53 -8.40
CA ALA A 84 -1.78 0.76 -9.51
C ALA A 84 -2.76 -0.35 -9.06
N ARG A 85 -3.12 -0.36 -7.77
CA ARG A 85 -3.99 -1.33 -7.11
C ARG A 85 -3.55 -2.79 -7.21
N ILE A 86 -2.33 -3.11 -7.65
CA ILE A 86 -1.81 -4.49 -7.74
C ILE A 86 -1.67 -5.13 -6.34
N VAL A 87 -1.30 -4.32 -5.36
CA VAL A 87 -1.08 -4.77 -3.98
C VAL A 87 -2.01 -4.08 -3.01
N ASP A 88 -2.44 -4.84 -2.01
CA ASP A 88 -3.06 -4.34 -0.80
C ASP A 88 -1.99 -4.17 0.29
N ARG A 89 -1.86 -2.94 0.79
CA ARG A 89 -1.04 -2.63 1.95
C ARG A 89 -1.85 -2.90 3.21
N ASN A 90 -1.28 -3.69 4.13
CA ASN A 90 -1.90 -4.05 5.41
C ASN A 90 -3.33 -4.59 5.24
N ARG A 91 -3.51 -5.55 4.32
CA ARG A 91 -4.83 -6.15 4.06
C ARG A 91 -5.50 -6.69 5.33
N ASP A 92 -4.70 -7.10 6.30
CA ASP A 92 -5.13 -7.56 7.63
C ASP A 92 -5.56 -6.44 8.59
N ASP A 93 -4.99 -5.24 8.46
CA ASP A 93 -5.31 -4.08 9.30
C ASP A 93 -5.08 -2.76 8.53
N PRO A 94 -6.11 -2.24 7.84
CA PRO A 94 -6.02 -0.99 7.06
C PRO A 94 -5.71 0.25 7.91
N ALA A 95 -6.03 0.20 9.21
CA ALA A 95 -5.78 1.28 10.17
C ALA A 95 -4.32 1.32 10.65
N ARG A 96 -3.51 0.33 10.28
CA ARG A 96 -2.11 0.26 10.70
C ARG A 96 -1.34 1.53 10.30
N PRO A 97 -0.64 2.17 11.26
CA PRO A 97 0.10 3.39 10.99
C PRO A 97 1.18 3.21 9.92
N THR A 98 1.42 4.28 9.17
CA THR A 98 2.37 4.28 8.05
C THR A 98 3.81 3.97 8.46
N ASN A 99 4.18 4.29 9.72
CA ASN A 99 5.49 4.04 10.33
C ASN A 99 5.58 2.72 11.11
N SER A 100 4.51 1.90 11.13
CA SER A 100 4.53 0.62 11.84
C SER A 100 5.60 -0.32 11.27
N LYS A 101 6.32 -1.01 12.17
CA LYS A 101 7.26 -2.08 11.79
C LYS A 101 6.55 -3.29 11.17
N ASP A 102 5.25 -3.44 11.46
CA ASP A 102 4.43 -4.57 11.03
C ASP A 102 3.72 -4.30 9.69
N ASN A 103 4.07 -3.20 9.00
CA ASN A 103 3.54 -2.93 7.67
C ASN A 103 3.85 -4.10 6.71
N ASN A 104 2.82 -4.60 6.03
CA ASN A 104 2.91 -5.71 5.09
C ASN A 104 2.22 -5.38 3.76
N TYR A 105 2.52 -6.18 2.75
CA TYR A 105 2.00 -6.04 1.39
C TYR A 105 1.59 -7.42 0.88
N SER A 106 0.54 -7.46 0.08
CA SER A 106 0.03 -8.69 -0.55
C SER A 106 -0.52 -8.37 -1.92
N LEU A 107 -0.48 -9.32 -2.87
CA LEU A 107 -1.27 -9.16 -4.09
C LEU A 107 -2.76 -9.11 -3.74
N ASN A 108 -3.51 -8.30 -4.48
CA ASN A 108 -4.96 -8.35 -4.41
C ASN A 108 -5.47 -9.67 -5.04
N TYR A 109 -6.73 -10.02 -4.78
CA TYR A 109 -7.33 -11.23 -5.36
C TYR A 109 -7.51 -11.19 -6.88
N PRO A 110 -7.94 -10.08 -7.52
CA PRO A 110 -8.00 -10.00 -8.98
C PRO A 110 -6.69 -10.33 -9.70
N ILE A 111 -5.54 -9.96 -9.12
CA ILE A 111 -4.24 -10.34 -9.68
C ILE A 111 -4.02 -11.85 -9.57
N LEU A 112 -4.42 -12.50 -8.45
CA LEU A 112 -4.34 -13.96 -8.35
C LEU A 112 -5.21 -14.66 -9.40
N ASP A 113 -6.39 -14.12 -9.72
CA ASP A 113 -7.26 -14.67 -10.76
C ASP A 113 -6.61 -14.62 -12.15
N ILE A 114 -5.80 -13.59 -12.42
CA ILE A 114 -4.98 -13.50 -13.64
C ILE A 114 -3.88 -14.57 -13.60
N LEU A 115 -3.16 -14.69 -12.48
CA LEU A 115 -2.06 -15.65 -12.34
C LEU A 115 -2.54 -17.11 -12.43
N ALA A 116 -3.75 -17.40 -11.97
CA ALA A 116 -4.35 -18.73 -12.01
C ALA A 116 -4.43 -19.33 -13.42
N VAL A 117 -4.56 -18.48 -14.44
CA VAL A 117 -4.70 -18.90 -15.85
C VAL A 117 -3.51 -18.53 -16.73
N TYR A 118 -2.49 -17.87 -16.18
CA TYR A 118 -1.26 -17.55 -16.90
C TYR A 118 -0.35 -18.79 -17.07
N PRO A 119 0.39 -18.97 -18.18
CA PRO A 119 0.45 -18.13 -19.39
C PRO A 119 -0.50 -18.54 -20.52
N ASN A 120 -1.19 -19.69 -20.38
CA ASN A 120 -1.83 -20.36 -21.52
C ASN A 120 -3.36 -20.21 -21.57
N GLY A 121 -3.99 -19.71 -20.50
CA GLY A 121 -5.42 -19.42 -20.46
C GLY A 121 -5.74 -18.00 -20.93
N ASN A 122 -6.96 -17.52 -20.65
CA ASN A 122 -7.44 -16.20 -21.05
C ASN A 122 -6.95 -15.07 -20.12
N TRP A 123 -5.67 -15.08 -19.77
CA TRP A 123 -5.12 -14.11 -18.81
C TRP A 123 -5.10 -12.68 -19.38
N GLU A 124 -4.92 -12.50 -20.69
CA GLU A 124 -4.97 -11.17 -21.32
C GLU A 124 -6.35 -10.53 -21.21
N GLU A 125 -7.42 -11.32 -21.37
CA GLU A 125 -8.81 -10.88 -21.17
C GLU A 125 -9.02 -10.45 -19.72
N LYS A 126 -8.60 -11.28 -18.76
CA LYS A 126 -8.66 -10.93 -17.32
C LYS A 126 -7.86 -9.67 -16.97
N VAL A 127 -6.74 -9.41 -17.66
CA VAL A 127 -5.98 -8.16 -17.51
C VAL A 127 -6.79 -6.96 -18.00
N GLN A 128 -7.54 -7.08 -19.09
CA GLN A 128 -8.42 -5.99 -19.57
C GLN A 128 -9.57 -5.75 -18.61
N ASP A 129 -10.23 -6.82 -18.14
CA ASP A 129 -11.30 -6.73 -17.13
C ASP A 129 -10.77 -6.05 -15.87
N TYR A 130 -9.61 -6.49 -15.38
CA TYR A 130 -8.96 -5.90 -14.21
C TYR A 130 -8.76 -4.39 -14.38
N LYS A 131 -8.23 -3.94 -15.52
CA LYS A 131 -8.05 -2.51 -15.80
C LYS A 131 -9.36 -1.73 -15.73
N GLY A 132 -10.47 -2.31 -16.20
CA GLY A 132 -11.80 -1.72 -16.08
C GLY A 132 -12.27 -1.57 -14.62
N THR A 133 -11.82 -2.45 -13.73
CA THR A 133 -12.19 -2.44 -12.29
C THR A 133 -11.30 -1.56 -11.40
N VAL A 134 -10.12 -1.11 -11.88
CA VAL A 134 -9.14 -0.38 -11.03
C VAL A 134 -9.74 0.85 -10.35
N THR A 135 -10.57 1.62 -11.05
CA THR A 135 -11.22 2.81 -10.49
C THR A 135 -12.14 2.45 -9.33
N GLU A 136 -12.93 1.38 -9.48
CA GLU A 136 -13.82 0.91 -8.43
C GLU A 136 -13.03 0.37 -7.23
N LEU A 137 -12.01 -0.46 -7.46
CA LEU A 137 -11.13 -0.98 -6.42
C LEU A 137 -10.43 0.15 -5.64
N THR A 138 -10.05 1.20 -6.33
CA THR A 138 -9.47 2.40 -5.70
C THR A 138 -10.48 3.10 -4.81
N ALA A 139 -11.70 3.34 -5.30
CA ALA A 139 -12.76 3.97 -4.51
C ALA A 139 -13.17 3.14 -3.27
N GLN A 140 -13.23 1.81 -3.42
CA GLN A 140 -13.51 0.91 -2.30
C GLN A 140 -12.41 0.99 -1.22
N TYR A 141 -11.14 0.99 -1.64
CA TYR A 141 -10.00 1.15 -0.72
C TYR A 141 -10.01 2.51 -0.02
N GLU A 142 -10.23 3.60 -0.76
CA GLU A 142 -10.31 4.95 -0.19
C GLU A 142 -11.45 5.09 0.82
N ARG A 143 -12.62 4.51 0.53
CA ARG A 143 -13.76 4.48 1.46
C ARG A 143 -13.40 3.72 2.74
N GLN A 144 -12.70 2.59 2.62
CA GLN A 144 -12.25 1.82 3.79
C GLN A 144 -11.27 2.63 4.64
N LEU A 145 -10.33 3.35 4.02
CA LEU A 145 -9.40 4.23 4.74
C LEU A 145 -10.10 5.41 5.40
N GLU A 146 -11.09 6.01 4.73
CA GLU A 146 -11.85 7.15 5.23
C GLU A 146 -12.62 6.81 6.52
N LEU A 147 -13.12 5.58 6.63
CA LEU A 147 -13.78 5.07 7.84
C LEU A 147 -12.83 4.93 9.03
N GLN A 148 -11.52 4.80 8.79
CA GLN A 148 -10.51 4.66 9.85
C GLN A 148 -9.94 6.01 10.29
N LYS A 149 -10.32 7.12 9.65
CA LYS A 149 -9.78 8.43 10.01
C LYS A 149 -10.36 8.93 11.33
N ILE A 150 -9.53 9.62 12.09
CA ILE A 150 -9.86 10.23 13.38
C ILE A 150 -10.45 11.61 13.11
N PRO A 151 -11.73 11.87 13.45
CA PRO A 151 -12.33 13.18 13.28
C PRO A 151 -11.88 14.14 14.39
N ILE A 152 -11.63 15.39 14.02
CA ILE A 152 -11.36 16.50 14.94
C ILE A 152 -12.34 17.62 14.60
N THR A 153 -13.27 17.85 15.53
CA THR A 153 -14.15 19.03 15.51
C THR A 153 -13.38 20.27 15.93
N LEU A 154 -13.43 21.30 15.10
CA LEU A 154 -12.83 22.62 15.33
C LEU A 154 -13.79 23.52 16.11
N PRO A 155 -13.29 24.59 16.77
CA PRO A 155 -14.13 25.52 17.52
C PRO A 155 -15.21 26.22 16.69
N ASN A 156 -15.03 26.36 15.37
CA ASN A 156 -16.02 26.94 14.46
C ASN A 156 -17.10 25.94 14.01
N GLY A 157 -17.04 24.69 14.46
CA GLY A 157 -17.96 23.59 14.10
C GLY A 157 -17.49 22.75 12.91
N ASP A 158 -16.45 23.16 12.19
CA ASP A 158 -15.92 22.37 11.07
C ASP A 158 -15.27 21.08 11.57
N THR A 159 -15.27 20.03 10.75
CA THR A 159 -14.59 18.77 11.06
C THR A 159 -13.47 18.52 10.09
N ILE A 160 -12.27 18.32 10.62
CA ILE A 160 -11.16 17.76 9.87
C ILE A 160 -10.98 16.30 10.23
N LYS A 161 -10.34 15.54 9.36
CA LYS A 161 -10.00 14.14 9.60
C LYS A 161 -8.50 13.94 9.49
N LEU A 162 -7.93 13.22 10.45
CA LEU A 162 -6.55 12.75 10.45
C LEU A 162 -6.49 11.24 10.19
N SER A 163 -5.40 10.77 9.62
CA SER A 163 -5.15 9.35 9.43
C SER A 163 -5.13 8.58 10.77
N PRO A 164 -5.41 7.26 10.77
CA PRO A 164 -5.37 6.47 11.98
C PRO A 164 -3.96 6.39 12.58
N GLY A 165 -3.88 6.44 13.92
CA GLY A 165 -2.64 6.20 14.65
C GLY A 165 -2.58 6.89 16.01
N LYS A 166 -1.73 6.37 16.91
CA LYS A 166 -1.62 6.86 18.30
C LYS A 166 -1.26 8.34 18.40
N HIS A 167 -0.39 8.85 17.53
CA HIS A 167 -0.02 10.27 17.53
C HIS A 167 -1.14 11.17 17.00
N ASN A 168 -1.88 10.76 15.97
CA ASN A 168 -3.03 11.51 15.48
C ASN A 168 -4.20 11.47 16.46
N GLN A 169 -4.38 10.37 17.19
CA GLN A 169 -5.31 10.32 18.32
C GLN A 169 -4.90 11.30 19.41
N LEU A 170 -3.61 11.34 19.77
CA LEU A 170 -3.10 12.31 20.72
C LEU A 170 -3.35 13.76 20.25
N HIS A 171 -3.19 14.06 18.96
CA HIS A 171 -3.54 15.38 18.43
C HIS A 171 -5.05 15.70 18.59
N ALA A 172 -5.93 14.73 18.33
CA ALA A 172 -7.37 14.88 18.55
C ALA A 172 -7.68 15.15 20.03
N ASP A 173 -7.09 14.36 20.93
CA ASP A 173 -7.26 14.50 22.38
C ASP A 173 -6.75 15.87 22.87
N ILE A 174 -5.65 16.39 22.32
CA ILE A 174 -5.19 17.75 22.63
C ILE A 174 -6.24 18.80 22.25
N VAL A 175 -6.86 18.67 21.07
CA VAL A 175 -7.87 19.63 20.62
C VAL A 175 -9.16 19.52 21.45
N HIS A 176 -9.62 18.29 21.74
CA HIS A 176 -10.90 18.08 22.41
C HIS A 176 -10.83 18.21 23.93
N GLU A 177 -9.76 17.74 24.56
CA GLU A 177 -9.64 17.69 26.02
C GLU A 177 -8.72 18.78 26.58
N PHE A 178 -7.55 19.00 25.99
CA PHE A 178 -6.60 19.98 26.52
C PHE A 178 -7.05 21.41 26.20
N CYS A 179 -7.32 21.72 24.94
CA CYS A 179 -7.68 23.08 24.54
C CYS A 179 -9.00 23.55 25.18
N SER A 180 -9.99 22.67 25.31
CA SER A 180 -11.27 22.98 25.95
C SER A 180 -11.12 23.36 27.43
N ARG A 181 -10.13 22.81 28.12
CA ARG A 181 -9.88 23.06 29.55
C ARG A 181 -8.91 24.21 29.82
N PHE A 182 -7.90 24.40 28.96
CA PHE A 182 -6.74 25.25 29.29
C PHE A 182 -6.53 26.45 28.38
N VAL A 183 -7.03 26.42 27.15
CA VAL A 183 -6.72 27.45 26.13
C VAL A 183 -7.75 28.59 26.10
N GLY A 184 -8.94 28.36 26.67
CA GLY A 184 -10.01 29.37 26.79
C GLY A 184 -10.59 29.82 25.45
N ALA A 185 -11.55 30.75 25.48
CA ALA A 185 -12.31 31.17 24.30
C ALA A 185 -11.49 31.94 23.24
N GLY A 186 -10.29 32.45 23.60
CA GLY A 186 -9.45 33.24 22.71
C GLY A 186 -8.45 32.44 21.87
N GLY A 187 -8.24 31.16 22.17
CA GLY A 187 -7.28 30.34 21.44
C GLY A 187 -7.80 29.87 20.10
N ARG A 188 -6.89 29.80 19.12
CA ARG A 188 -7.20 29.43 17.73
C ARG A 188 -6.24 28.34 17.28
N LEU A 189 -6.77 27.26 16.75
CA LEU A 189 -5.96 26.24 16.08
C LEU A 189 -5.54 26.78 14.72
N LEU A 190 -4.26 27.11 14.55
CA LEU A 190 -3.72 27.63 13.29
C LEU A 190 -3.21 26.52 12.36
N TYR A 191 -2.74 25.42 12.96
CA TYR A 191 -2.10 24.35 12.22
C TYR A 191 -2.20 23.02 12.98
N ILE A 192 -2.46 21.96 12.23
CA ILE A 192 -2.34 20.59 12.72
C ILE A 192 -1.76 19.69 11.62
N GLY A 193 -0.71 18.96 11.98
CA GLY A 193 -0.01 18.06 11.07
C GLY A 193 -0.59 16.65 11.16
N ASP A 194 -1.07 16.09 10.04
CA ASP A 194 -1.26 14.65 9.94
C ASP A 194 0.10 13.96 9.99
N THR A 195 0.24 12.95 10.85
CA THR A 195 1.51 12.23 11.00
C THR A 195 1.75 11.17 9.90
N ALA A 196 0.78 10.90 9.03
CA ALA A 196 0.95 9.96 7.92
C ALA A 196 1.65 10.58 6.70
N SER A 197 2.96 10.41 6.63
CA SER A 197 3.79 10.94 5.53
C SER A 197 3.63 10.23 4.17
N SER A 198 2.90 9.11 4.07
CA SER A 198 2.89 8.27 2.87
C SER A 198 1.56 8.18 2.12
N ARG A 199 0.52 8.91 2.53
CA ARG A 199 -0.86 8.75 2.04
C ARG A 199 -1.45 10.01 1.39
N ASN A 200 -0.63 10.94 0.89
CA ASN A 200 -1.05 12.31 0.52
C ASN A 200 -1.76 13.05 1.68
N GLU A 201 -1.48 12.64 2.92
CA GLU A 201 -2.03 13.22 4.14
C GLU A 201 -1.02 14.25 4.64
N GLY A 202 -1.26 15.51 4.26
CA GLY A 202 -0.40 16.66 4.63
C GLY A 202 -0.90 17.40 5.86
N GLY A 203 -0.09 18.35 6.35
CA GLY A 203 -0.55 19.28 7.38
C GLY A 203 -1.67 20.17 6.87
N LYS A 204 -2.66 20.44 7.72
CA LYS A 204 -3.81 21.30 7.43
C LYS A 204 -3.58 22.65 8.11
N LEU A 205 -3.38 23.68 7.29
CA LEU A 205 -3.47 25.08 7.72
C LEU A 205 -4.96 25.42 7.85
N MET A 206 -5.31 26.13 8.93
CA MET A 206 -6.68 26.54 9.23
C MET A 206 -6.89 28.02 8.92
#